data_AF-A0A2Z4MMX9-F1
#
_entry.id   AF-A0A2Z4MMX9-F1
#
_cell.length_a   1.000
_cell.length_b   1.000
_cell.length_c   1.000
_cell.angle_alpha   90.00
_cell.angle_beta   90.00
_cell.angle_gamma   90.00
#
_symmetry.space_group_name_H-M   'P 1'
#
loop_
_entity.id
_entity.type
_entity.pdbx_description
1 polymer ?
#
loop_
_entity_poly.entity_id
_entity_poly.type
_entity_poly.pdbx_seq_one_letter_code
_entity_poly.pdbx_strand_id
1 'polypeptide(L)'
;MAKREQVVEETLGLIAQAQTEYQAIVEEVRGYCQKARALRQQADELRRSGSTDPQVATEISKLLEQADYYNHLADQKDGHSRLEILRRIDSLEREASGLRKTVQHNENVLARQQIELKETEREAVLMIQRAKEQIQETEQLLESQRAKLTELEGSRIE
;
A
#
# COMPACT_ATOMS: atom_id res chain seq x y z
N MET A 1 -20.78 16.29 -6.95
CA MET A 1 -19.39 15.86 -7.24
C MET A 1 -18.43 16.70 -6.41
N ALA A 2 -18.43 16.55 -5.08
CA ALA A 2 -17.68 17.44 -4.16
C ALA A 2 -17.31 16.73 -2.85
N LYS A 3 -16.88 15.47 -2.92
CA LYS A 3 -16.45 14.68 -1.73
C LYS A 3 -15.26 13.75 -2.00
N ARG A 4 -14.44 14.03 -3.02
CA ARG A 4 -13.23 13.22 -3.31
C ARG A 4 -11.91 13.97 -3.21
N GLU A 5 -11.93 15.26 -2.88
CA GLU A 5 -10.73 16.11 -2.84
C GLU A 5 -10.29 16.51 -1.42
N GLN A 6 -10.78 15.80 -0.39
CA GLN A 6 -10.49 16.17 1.01
C GLN A 6 -10.11 14.97 1.89
N VAL A 7 -9.29 14.06 1.34
CA VAL A 7 -8.46 13.13 2.14
C VAL A 7 -7.07 13.06 1.50
N VAL A 8 -6.52 14.23 1.17
CA VAL A 8 -5.12 14.42 0.71
C VAL A 8 -4.38 15.28 1.75
N GLU A 9 -4.83 15.25 3.01
CA GLU A 9 -3.95 15.57 4.14
C GLU A 9 -3.11 14.33 4.40
N GLU A 10 -1.95 14.28 3.74
CA GLU A 10 -0.71 13.59 4.09
C GLU A 10 -0.78 12.59 5.26
N THR A 11 -1.56 11.51 5.11
CA THR A 11 -1.37 10.33 5.93
C THR A 11 -0.09 9.67 5.43
N LEU A 12 1.03 9.97 6.11
CA LEU A 12 2.26 9.20 5.98
C LEU A 12 1.89 7.72 5.91
N GLY A 13 2.36 7.02 4.87
CA GLY A 13 2.04 5.60 4.70
C GLY A 13 2.42 4.79 5.95
N LEU A 14 1.68 3.73 6.27
CA LEU A 14 1.88 2.95 7.49
C LEU A 14 3.33 2.48 7.70
N ILE A 15 4.04 2.16 6.62
CA ILE A 15 5.47 1.82 6.64
C ILE A 15 6.32 3.02 7.11
N ALA A 16 6.06 4.21 6.57
CA ALA A 16 6.78 5.43 6.95
C ALA A 16 6.50 5.81 8.42
N GLN A 17 5.26 5.63 8.88
CA GLN A 17 4.92 5.82 10.30
C GLN A 17 5.69 4.86 11.20
N ALA A 18 5.71 3.56 10.86
CA ALA A 18 6.46 2.56 11.61
C ALA A 18 7.99 2.82 11.59
N GLN A 19 8.54 3.33 10.48
CA GLN A 19 9.94 3.75 10.39
C GLN A 19 10.25 4.96 11.29
N THR A 20 9.33 5.92 11.41
CA THR A 20 9.45 7.04 12.35
C THR A 20 9.40 6.55 13.80
N GLU A 21 8.48 5.65 14.14
CA GLU A 21 8.40 5.00 15.46
C GLU A 21 9.72 4.27 15.79
N TYR A 22 10.29 3.54 14.82
CA TYR A 22 11.59 2.88 14.98
C TYR A 22 12.69 3.87 15.32
N GLN A 23 12.79 4.98 14.59
CA GLN A 23 13.80 6.01 14.82
C GLN A 23 13.64 6.64 16.22
N ALA A 24 12.40 6.89 16.65
CA ALA A 24 12.12 7.41 17.98
C ALA A 24 12.64 6.47 19.08
N ILE A 25 12.47 5.16 18.93
CA ILE A 25 13.02 4.17 19.88
C ILE A 25 14.54 4.19 19.87
N VAL A 26 15.17 4.23 18.70
CA VAL A 26 16.64 4.26 18.61
C VAL A 26 17.21 5.48 19.32
N GLU A 27 16.61 6.66 19.14
CA GLU A 27 17.03 7.87 19.83
C GLU A 27 16.75 7.82 21.35
N GLU A 28 15.63 7.22 21.77
CA GLU A 28 15.31 7.02 23.19
C GLU A 28 16.34 6.10 23.88
N VAL A 29 16.66 4.95 23.26
CA VAL A 29 17.71 4.02 23.71
C VAL A 29 19.06 4.73 23.81
N ARG A 30 19.42 5.50 22.77
CA ARG A 30 20.66 6.29 22.76
C ARG A 30 20.71 7.28 23.93
N GLY A 31 19.59 7.97 24.20
CA GLY A 31 19.46 8.90 25.31
C GLY A 31 19.66 8.22 26.67
N TYR A 32 19.07 7.05 26.90
CA TYR A 32 19.26 6.28 28.13
C TYR A 32 20.71 5.82 28.32
N CYS A 33 21.33 5.29 27.26
CA CYS A 33 22.74 4.89 27.28
C CYS A 33 23.68 6.07 27.60
N GLN A 34 23.39 7.26 27.07
CA GLN A 34 24.17 8.47 27.38
C GLN A 34 24.03 8.87 28.86
N LYS A 35 22.81 8.86 29.41
CA LYS A 35 22.57 9.15 30.84
C LYS A 35 23.30 8.17 31.75
N ALA A 36 23.22 6.86 31.46
CA ALA A 36 23.94 5.85 32.22
C ALA A 36 25.47 6.05 32.19
N ARG A 37 26.04 6.44 31.04
CA ARG A 37 27.47 6.77 30.93
C ARG A 37 27.85 7.99 31.75
N ALA A 38 27.06 9.06 31.70
CA ALA A 38 27.33 10.28 32.47
C ALA A 38 27.33 10.02 33.98
N LEU A 39 26.37 9.21 34.47
CA LEU A 39 26.30 8.83 35.88
C LEU A 39 27.50 8.00 36.33
N ARG A 40 27.98 7.07 35.49
CA ARG A 40 29.21 6.31 35.75
C ARG A 40 30.44 7.21 35.80
N GLN A 41 30.53 8.19 34.90
CA GLN A 41 31.63 9.16 34.90
C GLN A 41 31.65 9.98 36.19
N GLN A 42 30.49 10.46 36.65
CA GLN A 42 30.39 11.17 37.94
C GLN A 42 30.80 10.28 39.12
N ALA A 43 30.35 9.02 39.13
CA ALA A 43 30.76 8.05 40.16
C ALA A 43 32.28 7.80 40.14
N ASP A 44 32.89 7.72 38.95
CA ASP A 44 34.34 7.54 38.79
C ASP A 44 35.13 8.79 39.21
N GLU A 45 34.62 9.99 38.95
CA GLU A 45 35.22 11.25 39.43
C GLU A 45 35.22 11.33 40.96
N LEU A 46 34.10 10.97 41.60
CA LEU A 46 34.00 10.89 43.06
C LEU A 46 34.98 9.86 43.62
N ARG A 47 35.12 8.69 42.98
CA ARG A 47 36.13 7.68 43.38
C ARG A 47 37.56 8.22 43.27
N ARG A 48 37.86 8.97 42.20
CA ARG A 48 39.20 9.56 41.98
C ARG A 48 39.54 10.67 42.95
N SER A 49 38.54 11.31 43.57
CA SER A 49 38.77 12.32 44.60
C SER A 49 39.50 11.78 45.84
N GLY A 50 39.47 10.46 46.07
CA GLY A 50 40.13 9.82 47.21
C GLY A 50 39.47 10.11 48.56
N SER A 51 38.28 10.71 48.57
CA SER A 51 37.54 10.96 49.82
C SER A 51 37.14 9.66 50.49
N THR A 52 37.48 9.52 51.77
CA THR A 52 37.07 8.41 52.64
C THR A 52 35.78 8.70 53.41
N ASP A 53 35.08 9.80 53.08
CA ASP A 53 33.81 10.13 53.69
C ASP A 53 32.74 9.06 53.34
N PRO A 54 32.10 8.42 54.34
CA PRO A 54 31.00 7.47 54.13
C PRO A 54 29.85 8.04 53.28
N GLN A 55 29.65 9.36 53.31
CA GLN A 55 28.63 10.03 52.52
C GLN A 55 28.95 9.98 51.02
N VAL A 56 30.23 10.14 50.64
CA VAL A 56 30.70 10.03 49.25
C VAL A 56 30.53 8.59 48.74
N ALA A 57 30.81 7.59 49.57
CA ALA A 57 30.58 6.18 49.20
C ALA A 57 29.09 5.90 48.92
N THR A 58 28.19 6.50 49.71
CA THR A 58 26.74 6.38 49.53
C THR A 58 26.28 7.06 48.22
N GLU A 59 26.83 8.23 47.89
CA GLU A 59 26.55 8.92 46.64
C GLU A 59 27.02 8.13 45.41
N ILE A 60 28.23 7.57 45.47
CA ILE A 60 28.74 6.69 44.40
C ILE A 60 27.78 5.52 44.16
N SER A 61 27.33 4.83 45.22
CA SER A 61 26.38 3.72 45.09
C SER A 61 25.07 4.16 44.44
N LYS A 62 24.50 5.30 44.85
CA LYS A 62 23.28 5.85 44.24
C LYS A 62 23.45 6.19 42.75
N LEU A 63 24.59 6.77 42.37
CA LEU A 63 24.87 7.08 40.97
C LEU A 63 24.96 5.81 40.12
N LEU A 64 25.58 4.76 40.64
CA LEU A 64 25.69 3.46 39.97
C LEU A 64 24.33 2.77 39.86
N GLU A 65 23.52 2.76 40.92
CA GLU A 65 22.15 2.24 40.87
C GLU A 65 21.29 2.97 39.82
N GLN A 66 21.39 4.30 39.75
CA GLN A 66 20.72 5.07 38.71
C GLN A 66 21.24 4.76 37.30
N ALA A 67 22.56 4.56 37.15
CA ALA A 67 23.15 4.18 35.87
C ALA A 67 22.62 2.81 35.40
N ASP A 68 22.50 1.85 36.32
CA ASP A 68 21.97 0.52 36.04
C ASP A 68 20.49 0.54 35.68
N TYR A 69 19.70 1.37 36.37
CA TYR A 69 18.31 1.64 36.00
C TYR A 69 18.17 2.13 34.54
N TYR A 70 19.01 3.08 34.12
CA TYR A 70 18.96 3.58 32.75
C TYR A 70 19.44 2.54 31.71
N ASN A 71 20.40 1.67 32.02
CA ASN A 71 20.73 0.58 31.10
C ASN A 71 19.55 -0.38 30.95
N HIS A 72 18.88 -0.71 32.05
CA HIS A 72 17.73 -1.61 31.99
C HIS A 72 16.61 -1.06 31.10
N LEU A 73 16.33 0.25 31.17
CA LEU A 73 15.39 0.91 30.26
C LEU A 73 15.85 0.85 28.80
N ALA A 74 17.15 1.08 28.55
CA ALA A 74 17.72 0.97 27.21
C ALA A 74 17.58 -0.46 26.66
N ASP A 75 17.90 -1.48 27.46
CA ASP A 75 17.79 -2.89 27.10
C ASP A 75 16.34 -3.31 26.83
N GLN A 76 15.40 -2.83 27.63
CA GLN A 76 13.97 -3.11 27.43
C GLN A 76 13.46 -2.57 26.10
N LYS A 77 13.84 -1.32 25.77
CA LYS A 77 13.44 -0.64 24.54
C LYS A 77 14.14 -1.22 23.31
N ASP A 78 15.44 -1.49 23.39
CA ASP A 78 16.22 -2.07 22.29
C ASP A 78 15.87 -3.55 22.05
N GLY A 79 15.55 -4.28 23.10
CA GLY A 79 15.16 -5.69 23.01
C GLY A 79 13.75 -5.85 22.48
N HIS A 80 12.75 -5.47 23.27
CA HIS A 80 11.35 -5.80 22.97
C HIS A 80 10.72 -4.82 21.97
N SER A 81 10.73 -3.52 22.28
CA SER A 81 10.01 -2.51 21.51
C SER A 81 10.58 -2.34 20.10
N ARG A 82 11.91 -2.31 19.96
CA ARG A 82 12.56 -2.22 18.66
C ARG A 82 12.28 -3.44 17.78
N LEU A 83 12.31 -4.65 18.36
CA LEU A 83 12.03 -5.89 17.64
C LEU A 83 10.58 -5.96 17.17
N GLU A 84 9.63 -5.49 17.97
CA GLU A 84 8.22 -5.45 17.62
C GLU A 84 7.96 -4.54 16.42
N ILE A 85 8.54 -3.33 16.41
CA ILE A 85 8.42 -2.42 15.28
C ILE A 85 9.11 -2.94 14.03
N LEU A 86 10.28 -3.59 14.15
CA LEU A 86 10.93 -4.22 13.00
C LEU A 86 10.05 -5.32 12.38
N ARG A 87 9.43 -6.17 13.21
CA ARG A 87 8.46 -7.17 12.73
C ARG A 87 7.26 -6.54 12.04
N ARG A 88 6.75 -5.43 12.58
CA ARG A 88 5.64 -4.67 11.97
C ARG A 88 6.05 -4.12 10.61
N ILE A 89 7.22 -3.50 10.49
CA ILE A 89 7.77 -2.99 9.21
C ILE A 89 7.88 -4.13 8.20
N ASP A 90 8.54 -5.24 8.55
CA ASP A 90 8.69 -6.41 7.68
C ASP A 90 7.35 -6.94 7.18
N SER A 91 6.34 -7.02 8.07
CA SER A 91 5.00 -7.48 7.71
C SER A 91 4.35 -6.54 6.69
N LEU A 92 4.42 -5.23 6.94
CA LEU A 92 3.84 -4.21 6.04
C LEU A 92 4.54 -4.21 4.68
N GLU A 93 5.87 -4.38 4.64
CA GLU A 93 6.62 -4.45 3.38
C GLU A 93 6.26 -5.69 2.55
N ARG A 94 6.07 -6.85 3.20
CA ARG A 94 5.62 -8.07 2.53
C ARG A 94 4.20 -7.90 1.97
N GLU A 95 3.30 -7.33 2.75
CA GLU A 95 1.93 -7.04 2.30
C GLU A 95 1.93 -6.08 1.11
N ALA A 96 2.67 -4.97 1.21
CA ALA A 96 2.81 -4.01 0.11
C ALA A 96 3.39 -4.63 -1.16
N SER A 97 4.40 -5.50 -1.02
CA SER A 97 4.98 -6.25 -2.14
C SER A 97 3.98 -7.21 -2.78
N GLY A 98 3.20 -7.92 -1.96
CA GLY A 98 2.11 -8.78 -2.44
C GLY A 98 1.05 -8.00 -3.21
N LEU A 99 0.59 -6.88 -2.65
CA LEU A 99 -0.39 -6.01 -3.29
C LEU A 99 0.12 -5.43 -4.62
N ARG A 100 1.38 -4.98 -4.69
CA ARG A 100 1.97 -4.49 -5.96
C ARG A 100 1.93 -5.54 -7.07
N LYS A 101 2.25 -6.80 -6.74
CA LYS A 101 2.17 -7.91 -7.71
C LYS A 101 0.75 -8.15 -8.19
N THR A 102 -0.22 -8.14 -7.28
CA THR A 102 -1.64 -8.30 -7.62
C THR A 102 -2.16 -7.15 -8.47
N VAL A 103 -1.81 -5.90 -8.14
CA VAL A 103 -2.19 -4.73 -8.94
C VAL A 103 -1.61 -4.85 -10.35
N GLN A 104 -0.32 -5.13 -10.49
CA GLN A 104 0.32 -5.29 -11.79
C GLN A 104 -0.32 -6.42 -12.62
N HIS A 105 -0.65 -7.55 -11.98
CA HIS A 105 -1.35 -8.64 -12.65
C HIS A 105 -2.73 -8.20 -13.17
N ASN A 106 -3.51 -7.54 -12.33
CA ASN A 106 -4.86 -7.10 -12.67
C ASN A 106 -4.85 -6.02 -13.76
N GLU A 107 -3.88 -5.10 -13.75
CA GLU A 107 -3.69 -4.11 -14.82
C GLU A 107 -3.44 -4.79 -16.17
N ASN A 108 -2.58 -5.81 -16.18
CA ASN A 108 -2.31 -6.59 -17.40
C ASN A 108 -3.54 -7.35 -17.90
N VAL A 109 -4.32 -7.95 -17.00
CA VAL A 109 -5.57 -8.64 -17.34
C VAL A 109 -6.59 -7.64 -17.90
N LEU A 110 -6.76 -6.49 -17.25
CA LEU A 110 -7.67 -5.45 -17.69
C LEU A 110 -7.30 -4.93 -19.09
N ALA A 111 -6.01 -4.71 -19.37
CA ALA A 111 -5.54 -4.28 -20.68
C ALA A 111 -5.90 -5.29 -21.78
N ARG A 112 -5.77 -6.60 -21.51
CA ARG A 112 -6.17 -7.65 -22.46
C ARG A 112 -7.66 -7.67 -22.71
N GLN A 113 -8.46 -7.61 -21.63
CA GLN A 113 -9.92 -7.56 -21.73
C GLN A 113 -10.40 -6.36 -22.54
N GLN A 114 -9.75 -5.20 -22.41
CA GLN A 114 -10.08 -4.02 -23.20
C GLN A 114 -9.77 -4.19 -24.69
N ILE A 115 -8.73 -4.95 -25.05
CA ILE A 115 -8.40 -5.26 -26.44
C ILE A 115 -9.44 -6.23 -27.01
N GLU A 116 -9.71 -7.33 -26.31
CA GLU A 116 -10.70 -8.34 -26.70
C GLU A 116 -12.10 -7.72 -26.87
N LEU A 117 -12.50 -6.82 -25.96
CA LEU A 117 -13.76 -6.10 -26.08
C LEU A 117 -13.82 -5.26 -27.36
N LYS A 118 -12.76 -4.51 -27.68
CA LYS A 118 -12.72 -3.69 -28.91
C LYS A 118 -12.75 -4.53 -30.17
N GLU A 119 -12.11 -5.70 -30.16
CA GLU A 119 -12.11 -6.62 -31.30
C GLU A 119 -13.50 -7.23 -31.51
N THR A 120 -14.13 -7.73 -30.44
CA THR A 120 -15.49 -8.29 -30.50
C THR A 120 -16.53 -7.24 -30.88
N GLU A 121 -16.40 -5.99 -30.43
CA GLU A 121 -17.25 -4.88 -30.88
C GLU A 121 -17.11 -4.62 -32.38
N ARG A 122 -15.89 -4.62 -32.92
CA ARG A 122 -15.66 -4.45 -34.36
C ARG A 122 -16.25 -5.58 -35.18
N GLU A 123 -16.06 -6.83 -34.73
CA GLU A 123 -16.65 -8.00 -35.39
C GLU A 123 -18.17 -7.95 -35.37
N ALA A 124 -18.78 -7.59 -34.24
CA ALA A 124 -20.22 -7.44 -34.11
C ALA A 124 -20.77 -6.37 -35.07
N VAL A 125 -20.10 -5.23 -35.22
CA VAL A 125 -20.48 -4.19 -36.19
C VAL A 125 -20.48 -4.74 -37.63
N LEU A 126 -19.44 -5.49 -38.01
CA LEU A 126 -19.35 -6.12 -39.34
C LEU A 126 -20.45 -7.16 -39.57
N MET A 127 -20.75 -8.00 -38.57
CA MET A 127 -21.83 -8.98 -38.66
C MET A 127 -23.20 -8.29 -38.81
N ILE A 128 -23.45 -7.23 -38.04
CA ILE A 128 -24.69 -6.43 -38.15
C ILE A 128 -24.81 -5.81 -39.54
N GLN A 129 -23.71 -5.26 -40.08
CA GLN A 129 -23.72 -4.66 -41.41
C GLN A 129 -24.04 -5.70 -42.49
N ARG A 130 -23.39 -6.87 -42.45
CA ARG A 130 -23.66 -7.96 -43.38
C ARG A 130 -25.12 -8.45 -43.30
N ALA A 131 -25.66 -8.57 -42.09
CA ALA A 131 -27.06 -8.94 -41.91
C ALA A 131 -28.02 -7.90 -42.51
N LYS A 132 -27.71 -6.60 -42.38
CA LYS A 132 -28.50 -5.52 -43.01
C LYS A 132 -28.45 -5.60 -44.54
N GLU A 133 -27.27 -5.86 -45.12
CA GLU A 133 -27.12 -6.03 -46.58
C GLU A 133 -27.96 -7.21 -47.09
N GLN A 134 -27.94 -8.35 -46.38
CA GLN A 134 -28.76 -9.52 -46.73
C GLN A 134 -30.27 -9.25 -46.65
N ILE A 135 -30.71 -8.48 -45.65
CA ILE A 135 -32.11 -8.06 -45.54
C ILE A 135 -32.48 -7.21 -46.75
N GLN A 136 -31.65 -6.21 -47.09
CA GLN A 136 -31.91 -5.33 -48.22
C GLN A 136 -31.96 -6.07 -49.57
N GLU A 137 -31.05 -7.02 -49.80
CA GLU A 137 -31.07 -7.89 -50.98
C GLU A 137 -32.37 -8.71 -51.05
N THR A 138 -32.80 -9.26 -49.91
CA THR A 138 -34.04 -10.04 -49.82
C THR A 138 -35.26 -9.16 -50.07
N GLU A 139 -35.29 -7.93 -49.54
CA GLU A 139 -36.37 -6.96 -49.77
C GLU A 139 -36.50 -6.62 -51.26
N GLN A 140 -35.38 -6.33 -51.94
CA GLN A 140 -35.37 -6.06 -53.38
C GLN A 140 -35.83 -7.26 -54.20
N LEU A 141 -35.38 -8.45 -53.85
CA LEU A 141 -35.81 -9.68 -54.51
C LEU A 141 -37.33 -9.88 -54.34
N LEU A 142 -37.85 -9.72 -53.13
CA LEU A 142 -39.28 -9.82 -52.87
C LEU A 142 -40.08 -8.78 -53.65
N GLU A 143 -39.60 -7.54 -53.75
CA GLU A 143 -40.25 -6.49 -54.55
C GLU A 143 -40.32 -6.89 -56.03
N SER A 144 -39.20 -7.38 -56.60
CA SER A 144 -39.16 -7.84 -57.99
C SER A 144 -40.09 -9.05 -58.25
N GLN A 145 -40.15 -9.98 -57.31
CA GLN A 145 -41.02 -11.15 -57.38
C GLN A 145 -42.50 -10.76 -57.26
N ARG A 146 -42.83 -9.83 -56.36
CA ARG A 146 -44.19 -9.28 -56.23
C ARG A 146 -44.61 -8.58 -57.50
N ALA A 147 -43.76 -7.74 -58.09
CA ALA A 147 -44.04 -7.06 -59.34
C ALA A 147 -44.34 -8.06 -60.47
N LYS A 148 -43.51 -9.11 -60.59
CA LYS A 148 -43.72 -10.18 -61.58
C LYS A 148 -44.99 -10.99 -61.32
N LEU A 149 -45.32 -11.29 -60.06
CA LEU A 149 -46.58 -11.94 -59.72
C LEU A 149 -47.78 -11.07 -60.12
N THR A 150 -47.74 -9.77 -59.84
CA THR A 150 -48.79 -8.83 -60.27
C THR A 150 -48.93 -8.77 -61.79
N GLU A 151 -47.83 -8.83 -62.55
CA GLU A 151 -47.87 -8.90 -64.01
C GLU A 151 -48.54 -10.20 -64.52
N LEU A 152 -48.20 -11.33 -63.91
CA LEU A 152 -48.69 -12.66 -64.34
C LEU A 152 -50.14 -12.95 -63.92
N GLU A 153 -50.51 -12.58 -62.70
CA GLU A 153 -51.85 -12.82 -62.16
C GLU A 153 -52.85 -11.73 -62.59
N GLY A 154 -52.34 -10.62 -63.12
CA GLY A 154 -53.08 -9.38 -63.31
C GLY A 154 -53.40 -8.73 -61.96
N SER A 155 -53.71 -7.43 -61.97
CA SER A 155 -54.28 -6.79 -60.78
C SER A 155 -55.58 -7.53 -60.46
N ARG A 156 -55.61 -8.33 -59.38
CA ARG A 156 -56.88 -8.75 -58.79
C ARG A 156 -57.59 -7.48 -58.31
N ILE A 157 -58.37 -6.89 -59.21
CA ILE A 157 -59.47 -6.03 -58.87
C ILE A 157 -60.62 -7.00 -58.56
N GLU A 158 -60.72 -7.36 -57.29
CA GLU A 158 -61.99 -7.63 -56.61
C GLU A 158 -61.94 -6.99 -55.22
#